data_AF-A0A484N308-F1
#
_entry.id   AF-A0A484N308-F1
#
_cell.length_a   1.000
_cell.length_b   1.000
_cell.length_c   1.000
_cell.angle_alpha   90.00
_cell.angle_beta   90.00
_cell.angle_gamma   90.00
#
_symmetry.space_group_name_H-M   'P 1'
#
loop_
_entity.id
_entity.type
_entity.pdbx_description
1 polymer ?
#
loop_
_entity_poly.entity_id
_entity_poly.type
_entity_poly.pdbx_seq_one_letter_code
_entity_poly.pdbx_strand_id
1 'polypeptide(L)'
;MEMLTFMQELKKVVTVGVVGGSDLAKISEQLGNSVTNDYDYVFSENGLVAHKDGKLIGTQSLKSFLGEEKLKEFINFTLHYIADLDIPIKRGTFIEFRSGMLNVSPIGRNCSQEERDEFEKYDKVHKIREKMVSILREKFAHHDLTFSIGGQISFDVFPRGWDKTYCLRYLDEFNEIHFFGDKTYKGGNDYEIFESERTVGHTVSSPDDTKEKCREIFLTTKGEE
;
A
#
# COMPACT_ATOMS: atom_id res chain seq x y z
N MET A 1 11.58 -8.25 -20.09
CA MET A 1 12.71 -7.58 -20.78
C MET A 1 12.26 -6.34 -21.53
N GLU A 2 11.18 -6.36 -22.32
CA GLU A 2 10.75 -5.18 -23.09
C GLU A 2 10.39 -3.95 -22.22
N MET A 3 9.67 -4.15 -21.10
CA MET A 3 9.29 -3.03 -20.22
C MET A 3 10.51 -2.35 -19.57
N LEU A 4 11.47 -3.13 -19.07
CA LEU A 4 12.67 -2.58 -18.44
C LEU A 4 13.47 -1.75 -19.45
N THR A 5 13.67 -2.24 -20.67
CA THR A 5 14.33 -1.48 -21.74
C THR A 5 13.60 -0.17 -22.02
N PHE A 6 12.27 -0.19 -22.10
CA PHE A 6 11.47 1.02 -22.27
C PHE A 6 11.68 2.02 -21.12
N MET A 7 11.64 1.55 -19.87
CA MET A 7 11.87 2.41 -18.71
C MET A 7 13.28 3.02 -18.72
N GLN A 8 14.30 2.27 -19.14
CA GLN A 8 15.66 2.82 -19.30
C GLN A 8 15.75 3.91 -20.38
N GLU A 9 14.99 3.81 -21.47
CA GLU A 9 14.89 4.89 -22.46
C GLU A 9 14.14 6.10 -21.90
N LEU A 10 13.04 5.87 -21.18
CA LEU A 10 12.26 6.94 -20.54
C LEU A 10 13.09 7.73 -19.50
N LYS A 11 13.95 7.04 -18.74
CA LYS A 11 14.87 7.66 -17.77
C LYS A 11 15.83 8.69 -18.38
N LYS A 12 16.07 8.64 -19.70
CA LYS A 12 16.94 9.61 -20.38
C LYS A 12 16.27 10.98 -20.54
N VAL A 13 14.95 11.06 -20.42
CA VAL A 13 14.17 12.30 -20.64
C VAL A 13 13.43 12.77 -19.39
N VAL A 14 13.07 11.86 -18.47
CA VAL A 14 12.38 12.17 -17.21
C VAL A 14 12.92 11.31 -16.07
N THR A 15 12.76 11.75 -14.83
CA THR A 15 13.01 10.92 -13.66
C THR A 15 11.91 9.87 -13.52
N VAL A 16 12.29 8.60 -13.34
CA VAL A 16 11.35 7.47 -13.23
C VAL A 16 11.43 6.84 -11.86
N GLY A 17 10.27 6.69 -11.21
CA GLY A 17 10.12 6.03 -9.92
C GLY A 17 9.14 4.86 -9.96
N VAL A 18 9.29 3.93 -9.02
CA VAL A 18 8.33 2.85 -8.75
C VAL A 18 7.81 2.98 -7.33
N VAL A 19 6.49 2.86 -7.13
CA VAL A 19 5.87 2.78 -5.81
C VAL A 19 4.98 1.54 -5.69
N GLY A 20 5.15 0.78 -4.61
CA GLY A 20 4.36 -0.41 -4.33
C GLY A 20 4.11 -0.60 -2.83
N GLY A 21 2.98 -1.19 -2.48
CA GLY A 21 2.64 -1.52 -1.09
C GLY A 21 3.39 -2.74 -0.54
N SER A 22 4.05 -3.50 -1.42
CA SER A 22 4.86 -4.66 -1.04
C SER A 22 6.22 -4.26 -0.50
N ASP A 23 6.88 -5.18 0.19
CA ASP A 23 8.28 -5.03 0.57
C ASP A 23 9.23 -5.01 -0.66
N LEU A 24 10.47 -4.60 -0.43
CA LEU A 24 11.48 -4.53 -1.49
C LEU A 24 11.77 -5.89 -2.11
N ALA A 25 11.72 -6.98 -1.32
CA ALA A 25 12.00 -8.32 -1.83
C ALA A 25 10.99 -8.73 -2.91
N LYS A 26 9.69 -8.48 -2.67
CA LYS A 26 8.62 -8.77 -3.63
C LYS A 26 8.69 -7.86 -4.86
N ILE A 27 9.03 -6.58 -4.67
CA ILE A 27 9.25 -5.66 -5.79
C ILE A 27 10.43 -6.13 -6.66
N SER A 28 11.53 -6.54 -6.05
CA SER A 28 12.71 -7.09 -6.76
C SER A 28 12.40 -8.40 -7.48
N GLU A 29 11.55 -9.28 -6.92
CA GLU A 29 11.07 -10.48 -7.62
C GLU A 29 10.32 -10.13 -8.92
N GLN A 30 9.53 -9.06 -8.90
CA GLN A 30 8.71 -8.63 -10.04
C GLN A 30 9.50 -7.85 -11.09
N LEU A 31 10.41 -6.98 -10.66
CA LEU A 31 11.09 -6.00 -11.53
C LEU A 31 12.56 -6.32 -11.79
N GLY A 32 13.15 -7.25 -11.04
CA GLY A 32 14.56 -7.64 -11.13
C GLY A 32 15.36 -7.25 -9.89
N ASN A 33 16.44 -8.00 -9.62
CA ASN A 33 17.28 -7.82 -8.43
C ASN A 33 18.02 -6.47 -8.37
N SER A 34 18.17 -5.80 -9.51
CA SER A 34 18.82 -4.49 -9.64
C SER A 34 17.85 -3.31 -9.53
N VAL A 35 16.58 -3.53 -9.12
CA VAL A 35 15.50 -2.52 -9.17
C VAL A 35 15.88 -1.16 -8.59
N THR A 36 16.63 -1.12 -7.49
CA THR A 36 17.05 0.15 -6.85
C THR A 36 18.05 0.96 -7.67
N ASN A 37 18.75 0.34 -8.61
CA ASN A 37 19.64 1.00 -9.57
C ASN A 37 18.95 1.20 -10.93
N ASP A 38 17.96 0.37 -11.26
CA ASP A 38 17.24 0.44 -12.53
C ASP A 38 16.32 1.66 -12.59
N TYR A 39 15.79 2.12 -11.46
CA TYR A 39 14.91 3.30 -11.34
C TYR A 39 15.56 4.39 -10.50
N ASP A 40 15.23 5.65 -10.74
CA ASP A 40 15.78 6.77 -9.97
C ASP A 40 15.23 6.77 -8.55
N TYR A 41 13.94 6.41 -8.41
CA TYR A 41 13.28 6.23 -7.12
C TYR A 41 12.64 4.84 -6.99
N VAL A 42 12.79 4.19 -5.84
CA VAL A 42 12.08 2.96 -5.49
C VAL A 42 11.47 3.09 -4.11
N PHE A 43 10.14 3.08 -4.06
CA PHE A 43 9.32 3.22 -2.87
C PHE A 43 8.62 1.89 -2.57
N SER A 44 9.21 1.12 -1.65
CA SER A 44 8.56 -0.08 -1.09
C SER A 44 7.71 0.29 0.13
N GLU A 45 6.71 -0.52 0.43
CA GLU A 45 5.75 -0.28 1.50
C GLU A 45 5.15 1.14 1.42
N ASN A 46 4.67 1.53 0.24
CA ASN A 46 4.13 2.86 -0.09
C ASN A 46 5.13 4.04 0.07
N GLY A 47 6.42 3.75 0.22
CA GLY A 47 7.47 4.75 0.45
C GLY A 47 7.91 4.86 1.92
N LEU A 48 7.40 3.99 2.80
CA LEU A 48 7.99 3.84 4.14
C LEU A 48 9.46 3.46 4.05
N VAL A 49 9.84 2.68 3.05
CA VAL A 49 11.23 2.43 2.68
C VAL A 49 11.47 3.02 1.29
N ALA A 50 12.33 4.03 1.22
CA ALA A 50 12.56 4.83 0.02
C ALA A 50 14.04 4.78 -0.39
N HIS A 51 14.28 4.46 -1.66
CA HIS A 51 15.61 4.53 -2.27
C HIS A 51 15.63 5.59 -3.39
N LYS A 52 16.75 6.32 -3.50
CA LYS A 52 17.09 7.21 -4.61
C LYS A 52 18.48 6.87 -5.12
N ASP A 53 18.64 6.65 -6.42
CA ASP A 53 19.92 6.29 -7.07
C ASP A 53 20.65 5.12 -6.36
N GLY A 54 19.91 4.05 -6.06
CA GLY A 54 20.43 2.89 -5.34
C GLY A 54 20.63 3.07 -3.83
N LYS A 55 20.49 4.29 -3.29
CA LYS A 55 20.77 4.61 -1.89
C LYS A 55 19.49 4.76 -1.08
N LEU A 56 19.48 4.21 0.13
CA LEU A 56 18.38 4.40 1.08
C LEU A 56 18.32 5.87 1.52
N ILE A 57 17.18 6.53 1.30
CA ILE A 57 16.95 7.93 1.68
C ILE A 57 15.89 8.08 2.78
N GLY A 58 15.12 7.03 3.07
CA GLY A 58 14.13 7.05 4.12
C GLY A 58 13.70 5.66 4.54
N THR A 59 13.55 5.47 5.86
CA THR A 59 12.91 4.29 6.44
C THR A 59 11.99 4.73 7.58
N GLN A 60 10.81 4.15 7.66
CA GLN A 60 9.84 4.40 8.72
C GLN A 60 9.14 3.09 9.07
N SER A 61 8.80 2.91 10.35
CA SER A 61 8.03 1.77 10.83
C SER A 61 6.90 2.22 11.72
N LEU A 62 5.85 1.40 11.80
CA LEU A 62 4.70 1.64 12.67
C LEU A 62 5.14 1.85 14.13
N LYS A 63 6.11 1.05 14.57
CA LYS A 63 6.70 1.12 15.91
C LYS A 63 7.34 2.47 16.20
N SER A 64 8.21 2.94 15.31
CA SER A 64 8.88 4.24 15.49
C SER A 64 7.92 5.41 15.37
N PHE A 65 6.84 5.29 14.59
CA PHE A 65 5.86 6.36 14.40
C PHE A 65 4.86 6.47 15.56
N LEU A 66 4.21 5.37 15.94
CA LEU A 66 3.18 5.38 17.00
C LEU A 66 3.79 5.32 18.41
N GLY A 67 4.92 4.65 18.57
CA GLY A 67 5.50 4.34 19.87
C GLY A 67 4.81 3.18 20.59
N GLU A 68 5.55 2.58 21.53
CA GLU A 68 5.12 1.35 22.23
C GLU A 68 3.86 1.53 23.08
N GLU A 69 3.68 2.69 23.72
CA GLU A 69 2.49 2.90 24.58
C GLU A 69 1.19 2.84 23.77
N LYS A 70 1.12 3.55 22.63
CA LYS A 70 -0.06 3.53 21.75
C LYS A 70 -0.28 2.16 21.12
N LEU A 71 0.80 1.50 20.70
CA LEU A 71 0.74 0.15 20.14
C LEU A 71 0.21 -0.87 21.15
N LYS A 72 0.75 -0.87 22.37
CA LYS A 72 0.32 -1.74 23.46
C LYS A 72 -1.15 -1.50 23.80
N GLU A 73 -1.59 -0.24 23.88
CA GLU A 73 -2.99 0.10 24.09
C GLU A 73 -3.90 -0.48 23.00
N PHE A 74 -3.52 -0.26 21.73
CA PHE A 74 -4.26 -0.76 20.57
C PHE A 74 -4.34 -2.29 20.56
N ILE A 75 -3.20 -2.96 20.73
CA ILE A 75 -3.08 -4.42 20.70
C ILE A 75 -3.87 -5.04 21.85
N ASN A 76 -3.71 -4.54 23.09
CA ASN A 76 -4.43 -5.09 24.24
C ASN A 76 -5.94 -5.01 24.05
N PHE A 77 -6.46 -3.86 23.64
CA PHE A 77 -7.90 -3.71 23.39
C PHE A 77 -8.37 -4.64 22.28
N THR A 78 -7.62 -4.73 21.18
CA THR A 78 -7.96 -5.59 20.04
C THR A 78 -7.97 -7.07 20.44
N LEU A 79 -7.01 -7.52 21.25
CA LEU A 79 -6.96 -8.89 21.75
C LEU A 79 -8.14 -9.20 22.69
N HIS A 80 -8.50 -8.29 23.60
CA HIS A 80 -9.68 -8.45 24.45
C HIS A 80 -10.96 -8.52 23.62
N TYR A 81 -11.13 -7.62 22.66
CA TYR A 81 -12.27 -7.63 21.75
C TYR A 81 -12.38 -8.96 20.99
N ILE A 82 -11.27 -9.46 20.44
CA ILE A 82 -11.24 -10.75 19.72
C ILE A 82 -11.52 -11.91 20.67
N ALA A 83 -11.05 -11.87 21.91
CA ALA A 83 -11.31 -12.92 22.89
C ALA A 83 -12.81 -13.09 23.15
N ASP A 84 -13.54 -11.98 23.32
CA ASP A 84 -14.97 -11.97 23.63
C ASP A 84 -15.88 -12.13 22.41
N LEU A 85 -15.33 -12.03 21.20
CA LEU A 85 -16.10 -12.13 19.96
C LEU A 85 -16.68 -13.53 19.77
N ASP A 86 -18.01 -13.65 19.65
CA ASP A 86 -18.66 -14.92 19.35
C ASP A 86 -18.72 -15.16 17.83
N ILE A 87 -17.86 -16.05 17.32
CA ILE A 87 -17.83 -16.49 15.93
C ILE A 87 -17.58 -18.00 15.86
N PRO A 88 -18.04 -18.70 14.80
CA PRO A 88 -17.99 -20.16 14.75
C PRO A 88 -16.58 -20.76 14.88
N ILE A 89 -15.58 -20.07 14.33
CA ILE A 89 -14.20 -20.57 14.25
C ILE A 89 -13.23 -19.47 14.65
N LYS A 90 -12.27 -19.81 15.53
CA LYS A 90 -11.04 -19.06 15.82
C LYS A 90 -9.84 -19.99 15.66
N ARG A 91 -8.73 -19.44 15.17
CA ARG A 91 -7.45 -20.14 14.97
C ARG A 91 -6.35 -19.38 15.71
N GLY A 92 -5.39 -18.81 14.98
CA GLY A 92 -4.25 -18.08 15.53
C GLY A 92 -3.75 -17.01 14.56
N THR A 93 -2.83 -16.18 15.03
CA THR A 93 -2.37 -14.98 14.30
C THR A 93 -3.53 -14.01 14.05
N PHE A 94 -4.15 -13.57 15.15
CA PHE A 94 -5.25 -12.59 15.15
C PHE A 94 -4.79 -11.17 14.87
N ILE A 95 -3.56 -10.85 15.29
CA ILE A 95 -2.87 -9.60 14.99
C ILE A 95 -1.51 -9.98 14.44
N GLU A 96 -1.23 -9.56 13.21
CA GLU A 96 0.07 -9.72 12.55
C GLU A 96 0.72 -8.34 12.46
N PHE A 97 1.87 -8.19 13.12
CA PHE A 97 2.65 -6.96 13.09
C PHE A 97 3.53 -6.93 11.84
N ARG A 98 3.36 -5.92 11.00
CA ARG A 98 4.20 -5.65 9.82
C ARG A 98 4.95 -4.34 10.00
N SER A 99 5.93 -4.09 9.13
CA SER A 99 6.76 -2.88 9.20
C SER A 99 5.89 -1.60 9.14
N GLY A 100 4.98 -1.50 8.17
CA GLY A 100 4.08 -0.35 8.03
C GLY A 100 2.70 -0.40 8.71
N MET A 101 2.26 -1.56 9.22
CA MET A 101 0.85 -1.74 9.60
C MET A 101 0.64 -2.91 10.55
N LEU A 102 -0.55 -2.98 11.15
CA LEU A 102 -1.09 -4.19 11.76
C LEU A 102 -2.13 -4.79 10.83
N ASN A 103 -2.07 -6.10 10.58
CA ASN A 103 -3.19 -6.83 9.98
C ASN A 103 -3.98 -7.51 11.11
N VAL A 104 -5.28 -7.25 11.19
CA VAL A 104 -6.16 -7.81 12.21
C VAL A 104 -7.16 -8.77 11.57
N SER A 105 -7.24 -9.99 12.08
CA SER A 105 -8.14 -11.04 11.60
C SER A 105 -8.94 -11.64 12.75
N PRO A 106 -10.29 -11.51 12.77
CA PRO A 106 -11.11 -12.08 13.84
C PRO A 106 -11.04 -13.60 13.94
N ILE A 107 -11.05 -14.30 12.80
CA ILE A 107 -10.86 -15.76 12.73
C ILE A 107 -9.40 -16.18 12.98
N GLY A 108 -8.44 -15.31 12.67
CA GLY A 108 -7.00 -15.58 12.73
C GLY A 108 -6.44 -16.12 11.42
N ARG A 109 -5.26 -15.65 11.00
CA ARG A 109 -4.67 -15.95 9.68
C ARG A 109 -4.23 -17.40 9.49
N ASN A 110 -4.08 -18.16 10.57
CA ASN A 110 -3.71 -19.58 10.52
C ASN A 110 -4.89 -20.51 10.15
N CYS A 111 -6.02 -19.96 9.69
CA CYS A 111 -7.14 -20.73 9.17
C CYS A 111 -6.87 -21.31 7.77
N SER A 112 -7.54 -22.42 7.45
CA SER A 112 -7.48 -23.05 6.12
C SER A 112 -8.18 -22.19 5.07
N GLN A 113 -8.01 -22.52 3.78
CA GLN A 113 -8.73 -21.81 2.72
C GLN A 113 -10.25 -22.02 2.80
N GLU A 114 -10.70 -23.23 3.14
CA GLU A 114 -12.12 -23.51 3.37
C GLU A 114 -12.69 -22.64 4.50
N GLU A 115 -11.96 -22.52 5.61
CA GLU A 115 -12.33 -21.66 6.73
C GLU A 115 -12.34 -20.17 6.35
N ARG A 116 -11.46 -19.74 5.43
CA ARG A 116 -11.48 -18.36 4.89
C ARG A 116 -12.77 -18.09 4.12
N ASP A 117 -13.14 -19.02 3.24
CA ASP A 117 -14.34 -18.89 2.40
C ASP A 117 -15.61 -18.91 3.26
N GLU A 118 -15.65 -19.74 4.30
CA GLU A 118 -16.75 -19.77 5.27
C GLU A 118 -16.83 -18.49 6.10
N PHE A 119 -15.70 -18.01 6.63
CA PHE A 119 -15.67 -16.76 7.38
C PHE A 119 -16.08 -15.57 6.51
N GLU A 120 -15.67 -15.52 5.24
CA GLU A 120 -16.08 -14.45 4.33
C GLU A 120 -17.60 -14.42 4.14
N LYS A 121 -18.23 -15.59 3.93
CA LYS A 121 -19.69 -15.71 3.82
C LYS A 121 -20.37 -15.28 5.12
N TYR A 122 -19.85 -15.73 6.26
CA TYR A 122 -20.37 -15.38 7.58
C TYR A 122 -20.26 -13.87 7.84
N ASP A 123 -19.09 -13.27 7.58
CA ASP A 123 -18.82 -11.85 7.76
C ASP A 123 -19.68 -10.97 6.85
N LYS A 124 -19.98 -11.40 5.61
CA LYS A 124 -20.89 -10.66 4.71
C LYS A 124 -22.29 -10.48 5.30
N VAL A 125 -22.78 -11.48 6.04
CA VAL A 125 -24.11 -11.47 6.68
C VAL A 125 -24.05 -10.78 8.04
N HIS A 126 -23.08 -11.14 8.88
CA HIS A 126 -23.03 -10.70 10.29
C HIS A 126 -22.23 -9.42 10.52
N LYS A 127 -21.49 -8.95 9.50
CA LYS A 127 -20.70 -7.70 9.49
C LYS A 127 -19.67 -7.63 10.62
N ILE A 128 -18.97 -8.73 10.87
CA ILE A 128 -18.05 -8.88 11.99
C ILE A 128 -16.90 -7.85 11.91
N ARG A 129 -16.20 -7.80 10.77
CA ARG A 129 -15.08 -6.87 10.55
C ARG A 129 -15.54 -5.42 10.54
N GLU A 130 -16.68 -5.13 9.91
CA GLU A 130 -17.24 -3.77 9.84
C GLU A 130 -17.58 -3.23 11.23
N LYS A 131 -18.28 -4.02 12.05
CA LYS A 131 -18.60 -3.67 13.45
C LYS A 131 -17.34 -3.47 14.28
N MET A 132 -16.38 -4.39 14.15
CA MET A 132 -15.09 -4.29 14.86
C MET A 132 -14.32 -3.03 14.47
N VAL A 133 -14.22 -2.73 13.16
CA VAL A 133 -13.58 -1.51 12.66
C VAL A 133 -14.29 -0.26 13.17
N SER A 134 -15.62 -0.24 13.23
CA SER A 134 -16.38 0.88 13.77
C SER A 134 -15.99 1.16 15.23
N ILE A 135 -15.95 0.13 16.06
CA ILE A 135 -15.60 0.23 17.49
C ILE A 135 -14.15 0.67 17.68
N LEU A 136 -13.22 0.09 16.91
CA LEU A 136 -11.81 0.47 16.97
C LEU A 136 -11.59 1.92 16.53
N ARG A 137 -12.28 2.36 15.48
CA ARG A 137 -12.20 3.73 14.97
C ARG A 137 -12.69 4.74 15.98
N GLU A 138 -13.80 4.46 16.66
CA GLU A 138 -14.32 5.32 17.72
C GLU A 138 -13.34 5.39 18.90
N LYS A 139 -12.88 4.23 19.39
CA LYS A 139 -11.98 4.15 20.55
C LYS A 139 -10.63 4.85 20.28
N PHE A 140 -10.07 4.64 19.10
CA PHE A 140 -8.73 5.12 18.74
C PHE A 140 -8.76 6.32 17.79
N ALA A 141 -9.85 7.10 17.80
CA ALA A 141 -9.98 8.32 17.01
C ALA A 141 -8.83 9.32 17.27
N HIS A 142 -8.25 9.27 18.47
CA HIS A 142 -7.12 10.12 18.89
C HIS A 142 -5.74 9.66 18.40
N HIS A 143 -5.63 8.45 17.81
CA HIS A 143 -4.37 7.92 17.26
C HIS A 143 -4.20 8.15 15.76
N ASP A 144 -5.20 8.76 15.10
CA ASP A 144 -5.23 9.04 13.66
C ASP A 144 -4.88 7.84 12.76
N LEU A 145 -5.57 6.72 13.01
CA LEU A 145 -5.41 5.48 12.26
C LEU A 145 -6.46 5.36 11.15
N THR A 146 -6.02 4.83 10.02
CA THR A 146 -6.84 4.34 8.92
C THR A 146 -7.06 2.83 9.08
N PHE A 147 -8.27 2.39 8.79
CA PHE A 147 -8.68 0.99 8.82
C PHE A 147 -9.21 0.61 7.43
N SER A 148 -8.62 -0.41 6.81
CA SER A 148 -8.99 -0.86 5.46
C SER A 148 -9.40 -2.34 5.48
N ILE A 149 -10.69 -2.62 5.24
CA ILE A 149 -11.18 -3.98 5.12
C ILE A 149 -10.80 -4.51 3.74
N GLY A 150 -9.98 -5.57 3.71
CA GLY A 150 -9.46 -6.16 2.49
C GLY A 150 -9.38 -7.68 2.58
N GLY A 151 -9.57 -8.33 1.44
CA GLY A 151 -9.57 -9.80 1.35
C GLY A 151 -10.71 -10.45 2.14
N GLN A 152 -10.53 -11.74 2.47
CA GLN A 152 -11.61 -12.58 2.99
C GLN A 152 -11.78 -12.51 4.51
N ILE A 153 -10.68 -12.32 5.27
CA ILE A 153 -10.65 -12.60 6.71
C ILE A 153 -10.09 -11.49 7.60
N SER A 154 -9.59 -10.40 7.03
CA SER A 154 -8.83 -9.40 7.79
C SER A 154 -9.15 -7.97 7.38
N PHE A 155 -8.57 -7.04 8.11
CA PHE A 155 -8.44 -5.63 7.75
C PHE A 155 -7.07 -5.12 8.20
N ASP A 156 -6.55 -4.12 7.49
CA ASP A 156 -5.28 -3.48 7.80
C ASP A 156 -5.51 -2.21 8.63
N VAL A 157 -4.58 -1.93 9.54
CA VAL A 157 -4.57 -0.76 10.43
C VAL A 157 -3.22 -0.07 10.31
N PHE A 158 -3.25 1.17 9.87
CA PHE A 158 -2.04 1.96 9.61
C PHE A 158 -2.32 3.45 9.88
N PRO A 159 -1.29 4.28 10.14
CA PRO A 159 -1.47 5.71 10.29
C PRO A 159 -2.09 6.35 9.04
N ARG A 160 -2.88 7.40 9.22
CA ARG A 160 -3.43 8.15 8.09
C ARG A 160 -2.31 8.65 7.16
N GLY A 161 -2.54 8.54 5.85
CA GLY A 161 -1.57 8.97 4.83
C GLY A 161 -0.42 7.99 4.59
N TRP A 162 -0.48 6.77 5.13
CA TRP A 162 0.48 5.69 4.80
C TRP A 162 0.02 4.83 3.61
N ASP A 163 -0.93 5.33 2.82
CA ASP A 163 -1.19 4.88 1.45
C ASP A 163 -0.09 5.38 0.49
N LYS A 164 -0.22 5.16 -0.82
CA LYS A 164 0.82 5.50 -1.80
C LYS A 164 1.17 6.99 -1.81
N THR A 165 0.31 7.89 -1.34
CA THR A 165 0.63 9.31 -1.21
C THR A 165 1.82 9.57 -0.29
N TYR A 166 2.15 8.64 0.62
CA TYR A 166 3.29 8.76 1.53
C TYR A 166 4.61 8.99 0.78
N CYS A 167 4.80 8.41 -0.41
CA CYS A 167 6.04 8.58 -1.16
C CYS A 167 6.24 10.01 -1.71
N LEU A 168 5.15 10.78 -1.88
CA LEU A 168 5.20 12.12 -2.48
C LEU A 168 6.05 13.09 -1.65
N ARG A 169 6.20 12.87 -0.35
CA ARG A 169 7.08 13.66 0.53
C ARG A 169 8.56 13.65 0.13
N TYR A 170 8.99 12.68 -0.66
CA TYR A 170 10.37 12.59 -1.17
C TYR A 170 10.53 13.27 -2.54
N LEU A 171 9.45 13.82 -3.10
CA LEU A 171 9.37 14.31 -4.47
C LEU A 171 9.07 15.83 -4.52
N ASP A 172 9.36 16.57 -3.46
CA ASP A 172 9.11 18.02 -3.37
C ASP A 172 9.95 18.84 -4.37
N GLU A 173 11.00 18.26 -4.95
CA GLU A 173 11.84 18.89 -5.97
C GLU A 173 11.21 18.93 -7.37
N PHE A 174 10.10 18.20 -7.59
CA PHE A 174 9.45 18.11 -8.90
C PHE A 174 8.23 19.04 -8.99
N ASN A 175 8.16 19.80 -10.09
CA ASN A 175 7.01 20.67 -10.38
C ASN A 175 5.79 19.88 -10.90
N GLU A 176 6.02 18.77 -11.59
CA GLU A 176 4.99 17.93 -12.18
C GLU A 176 5.35 16.46 -11.92
N ILE A 177 4.39 15.70 -11.38
CA ILE A 177 4.57 14.28 -11.04
C ILE A 177 3.47 13.51 -11.76
N HIS A 178 3.84 12.65 -12.72
CA HIS A 178 2.87 11.77 -13.37
C HIS A 178 2.80 10.45 -12.60
N PHE A 179 1.59 10.05 -12.22
CA PHE A 179 1.35 8.76 -11.58
C PHE A 179 0.59 7.83 -12.52
N PHE A 180 1.07 6.60 -12.71
CA PHE A 180 0.42 5.57 -13.52
C PHE A 180 -0.01 4.40 -12.63
N GLY A 181 -1.29 4.03 -12.63
CA GLY A 181 -1.82 2.95 -11.79
C GLY A 181 -3.03 2.24 -12.41
N ASP A 182 -3.26 0.99 -12.02
CA ASP A 182 -4.35 0.15 -12.54
C ASP A 182 -5.59 0.12 -11.63
N LYS A 183 -5.43 0.43 -10.34
CA LYS A 183 -6.51 0.39 -9.34
C LYS A 183 -6.82 1.79 -8.80
N THR A 184 -7.09 2.71 -9.72
CA THR A 184 -7.40 4.13 -9.48
C THR A 184 -8.86 4.39 -9.14
N TYR A 185 -9.71 3.37 -9.11
CA TYR A 185 -11.10 3.49 -8.66
C TYR A 185 -11.17 3.63 -7.14
N LYS A 186 -12.24 4.26 -6.61
CA LYS A 186 -12.45 4.42 -5.17
C LYS A 186 -12.39 3.09 -4.42
N GLY A 187 -11.46 2.99 -3.46
CA GLY A 187 -11.18 1.76 -2.70
C GLY A 187 -10.10 0.86 -3.31
N GLY A 188 -9.63 1.16 -4.51
CA GLY A 188 -8.40 0.61 -5.08
C GLY A 188 -7.17 1.20 -4.39
N ASN A 189 -6.04 0.49 -4.42
CA ASN A 189 -4.84 0.89 -3.69
C ASN A 189 -4.03 2.01 -4.37
N ASP A 190 -4.45 2.46 -5.56
CA ASP A 190 -3.86 3.60 -6.27
C ASP A 190 -4.73 4.86 -6.14
N TYR A 191 -5.94 4.75 -5.57
CA TYR A 191 -6.92 5.83 -5.57
C TYR A 191 -6.39 7.11 -4.94
N GLU A 192 -5.80 7.04 -3.74
CA GLU A 192 -5.37 8.22 -3.00
C GLU A 192 -4.23 8.97 -3.70
N ILE A 193 -3.26 8.23 -4.28
CA ILE A 193 -2.17 8.86 -5.02
C ILE A 193 -2.63 9.38 -6.38
N PHE A 194 -3.57 8.70 -7.04
CA PHE A 194 -4.13 9.13 -8.32
C PHE A 194 -4.93 10.44 -8.20
N GLU A 195 -5.72 10.58 -7.12
CA GLU A 195 -6.54 11.78 -6.84
C GLU A 195 -5.74 12.91 -6.16
N SER A 196 -4.46 12.70 -5.84
CA SER A 196 -3.62 13.70 -5.18
C SER A 196 -3.43 14.92 -6.09
N GLU A 197 -3.66 16.12 -5.56
CA GLU A 197 -3.39 17.38 -6.28
C GLU A 197 -1.93 17.55 -6.72
N ARG A 198 -1.01 16.79 -6.08
CA ARG A 198 0.41 16.76 -6.43
C ARG A 198 0.73 15.92 -7.66
N THR A 199 -0.24 15.17 -8.20
CA THR A 199 -0.01 14.24 -9.30
C THR A 199 -0.93 14.50 -10.48
N VAL A 200 -0.41 14.32 -11.68
CA VAL A 200 -1.20 14.10 -12.90
C VAL A 200 -1.43 12.59 -13.01
N GLY A 201 -2.62 12.14 -12.65
CA GLY A 201 -2.98 10.72 -12.61
C GLY A 201 -3.34 10.13 -13.98
N HIS A 202 -2.78 8.95 -14.28
CA HIS A 202 -3.03 8.19 -15.50
C HIS A 202 -3.51 6.78 -15.12
N THR A 203 -4.78 6.48 -15.38
CA THR A 203 -5.28 5.11 -15.23
C THR A 203 -4.78 4.26 -16.39
N VAL A 204 -4.24 3.07 -16.10
CA VAL A 204 -3.73 2.11 -17.10
C VAL A 204 -4.33 0.73 -16.89
N SER A 205 -4.51 -0.03 -17.96
CA SER A 205 -5.08 -1.37 -17.92
C SER A 205 -4.03 -2.48 -18.02
N SER A 206 -2.84 -2.16 -18.51
CA SER A 206 -1.75 -3.10 -18.73
C SER A 206 -0.39 -2.39 -18.81
N PRO A 207 0.74 -3.13 -18.71
CA PRO A 207 2.06 -2.55 -18.96
C PRO A 207 2.21 -1.96 -20.38
N ASP A 208 1.51 -2.50 -21.38
CA ASP A 208 1.55 -1.99 -22.75
C ASP A 208 0.85 -0.62 -22.87
N ASP A 209 -0.31 -0.47 -22.22
CA ASP A 209 -1.03 0.80 -22.10
C ASP A 209 -0.17 1.87 -21.40
N THR A 210 0.57 1.49 -20.35
CA THR A 210 1.57 2.38 -19.72
C THR A 210 2.64 2.84 -20.72
N LYS A 211 3.20 1.92 -21.54
CA LYS A 211 4.22 2.29 -22.55
C LYS A 211 3.63 3.27 -23.57
N GLU A 212 2.43 3.01 -24.06
CA GLU A 212 1.76 3.87 -25.05
C GLU A 212 1.56 5.29 -24.50
N LYS A 213 0.97 5.43 -23.31
CA LYS A 213 0.77 6.75 -22.68
C LYS A 213 2.09 7.46 -22.40
N CYS A 214 3.10 6.76 -21.87
CA CYS A 214 4.41 7.36 -21.65
C CYS A 214 5.06 7.83 -22.96
N ARG A 215 4.88 7.10 -24.07
CA ARG A 215 5.36 7.56 -25.38
C ARG A 215 4.67 8.85 -25.80
N GLU A 216 3.34 8.87 -25.74
CA GLU A 216 2.53 10.03 -26.13
C GLU A 216 2.91 11.30 -25.34
N ILE A 217 3.10 11.16 -24.03
CA ILE A 217 3.35 12.29 -23.14
C ILE A 217 4.81 12.76 -23.20
N PHE A 218 5.78 11.84 -23.21
CA PHE A 218 7.19 12.17 -22.96
C PHE A 218 8.14 11.97 -24.15
N LEU A 219 7.76 11.12 -25.12
CA LEU A 219 8.66 10.70 -26.21
C LEU A 219 8.18 11.13 -27.59
N THR A 220 6.95 11.62 -27.73
CA THR A 220 6.52 12.29 -28.95
C THR A 220 7.22 13.63 -29.03
N THR A 221 8.15 13.74 -29.98
CA THR A 221 8.75 15.02 -30.36
C THR A 221 7.62 16.01 -30.60
N LYS A 222 7.59 17.12 -29.83
CA LYS A 222 7.00 18.35 -30.34
C LYS A 222 7.78 18.66 -31.61
N GLY A 223 7.21 18.30 -32.75
CA GLY A 223 7.70 18.75 -34.04
C GLY A 223 7.70 20.28 -34.01
N GLU A 224 8.86 20.85 -34.31
CA GLU A 224 9.05 22.14 -34.97
C GLU A 224 8.13 23.28 -34.50
N GLU A 225 8.65 24.12 -33.60
CA GLU A 225 8.46 25.58 -33.69
C GLU A 225 9.83 26.24 -33.87
#